data_AF-A0A2H5MWC0-F1
#
_entry.id   AF-A0A2H5MWC0-F1
#
_cell.length_a   1.000
_cell.length_b   1.000
_cell.length_c   1.000
_cell.angle_alpha   90.00
_cell.angle_beta   90.00
_cell.angle_gamma   90.00
#
_symmetry.space_group_name_H-M   'P 1'
#
loop_
_entity.id
_entity.type
_entity.pdbx_description
1 polymer ?
#
loop_
_entity_poly.entity_id
_entity_poly.type
_entity_poly.pdbx_seq_one_letter_code
_entity_poly.pdbx_strand_id
1 'polypeptide(L)' 'MDAYKSSGPGGQHRNKRESAIRLKHVRTGVIAHAAEDRSQHKNRASALSRLRTLLALNVRSSVKLD' A
#
# COMPACT_ATOMS: atom_id res chain seq x y z
N MET A 1 -8.03 7.46 2.07
CA MET A 1 -7.67 6.14 1.52
C MET A 1 -8.09 6.22 0.09
N ASP A 2 -7.14 6.00 -0.80
CA ASP A 2 -7.34 6.33 -2.20
C ASP A 2 -7.19 5.04 -2.99
N ALA A 3 -8.21 4.69 -3.76
CA ALA A 3 -8.13 3.63 -4.76
C ALA A 3 -7.67 4.25 -6.07
N TYR A 4 -6.75 3.59 -6.79
CA TYR A 4 -6.25 4.09 -8.06
C TYR A 4 -6.03 2.96 -9.06
N LYS A 5 -5.85 3.32 -10.34
CA LYS A 5 -5.53 2.36 -11.39
C LYS A 5 -4.07 1.95 -11.28
N SER A 6 -3.83 0.64 -11.26
CA SER A 6 -2.48 0.09 -11.35
C SER A 6 -1.93 0.32 -12.76
N SER A 7 -0.84 1.08 -12.87
CA SER A 7 -0.09 1.27 -14.12
C SER A 7 1.04 0.25 -14.19
N GLY A 8 1.01 -0.68 -15.15
CA GLY A 8 2.07 -1.66 -15.39
C GLY A 8 1.73 -2.64 -16.51
N PRO A 9 2.69 -3.49 -16.96
CA PRO A 9 2.44 -4.52 -17.98
C PRO A 9 1.46 -5.55 -17.42
N GLY A 10 0.19 -5.33 -17.71
CA GLY A 10 -0.93 -6.18 -17.36
C GLY A 10 -1.95 -6.06 -18.48
N GLY A 11 -2.51 -7.20 -18.90
CA GLY A 11 -3.55 -7.21 -19.91
C GLY A 11 -4.73 -6.31 -19.52
N GLN A 12 -5.56 -5.95 -20.50
CA GLN A 12 -6.68 -4.99 -20.38
C GLN A 12 -7.57 -5.20 -19.14
N HIS A 13 -7.63 -6.43 -18.62
CA HIS A 13 -8.42 -6.79 -17.44
C HIS A 13 -7.84 -6.29 -16.10
N ARG A 14 -6.51 -6.18 -15.95
CA ARG A 14 -5.87 -5.70 -14.71
C ARG A 14 -5.97 -4.18 -14.56
N ASN A 15 -5.90 -3.45 -15.67
CA ASN A 15 -5.84 -1.99 -15.68
C ASN A 15 -7.23 -1.32 -15.60
N LYS A 16 -8.32 -2.06 -15.88
CA LYS A 16 -9.69 -1.52 -15.89
C LYS A 16 -10.31 -1.42 -14.49
N ARG A 17 -9.79 -2.17 -13.51
CA ARG A 17 -10.28 -2.16 -12.12
C ARG A 17 -9.33 -1.34 -11.25
N GLU A 18 -9.89 -0.37 -10.53
CA GLU A 18 -9.19 0.44 -9.52
C GLU A 18 -8.94 -0.39 -8.24
N SER A 19 -8.19 -1.48 -8.37
CA SER A 19 -7.89 -2.36 -7.24
C SER A 19 -6.70 -1.89 -6.42
N ALA A 20 -5.87 -0.99 -6.94
CA ALA A 20 -4.70 -0.50 -6.20
C ALA A 20 -5.14 0.37 -5.02
N ILE A 21 -4.59 0.12 -3.84
CA ILE A 21 -4.91 0.83 -2.61
C ILE A 21 -3.70 1.61 -2.13
N ARG A 22 -3.94 2.86 -1.74
CA ARG A 22 -3.00 3.71 -1.00
C ARG A 22 -3.56 4.08 0.37
N LEU A 23 -2.79 3.81 1.42
CA LEU A 23 -3.09 4.18 2.80
C LEU A 23 -2.02 5.15 3.32
N LYS A 24 -2.46 6.29 3.86
CA LYS A 24 -1.61 7.29 4.52
C LYS A 24 -1.95 7.34 6.00
N HIS A 25 -0.95 7.18 6.86
CA HIS A 25 -1.09 7.49 8.27
C HIS A 25 -0.98 9.02 8.45
N VAL A 26 -2.08 9.65 8.84
CA VAL A 26 -2.21 11.12 8.83
C VAL A 26 -1.18 11.79 9.76
N ARG A 27 -0.96 11.23 10.95
CA ARG A 27 -0.11 11.87 11.97
C ARG A 27 1.37 11.86 11.63
N THR A 28 1.87 10.79 11.01
CA THR A 28 3.30 10.61 10.72
C THR A 28 3.65 10.82 9.25
N GLY A 29 2.64 10.94 8.39
CA GLY A 29 2.84 11.07 6.94
C GLY A 29 3.27 9.78 6.23
N VAL A 30 3.50 8.67 6.94
CA VAL A 30 3.91 7.38 6.36
C VAL A 30 2.82 6.85 5.42
N ILE A 31 3.23 6.43 4.22
CA ILE A 31 2.33 5.93 3.17
C ILE A 31 2.70 4.49 2.84
N ALA A 32 1.69 3.63 2.71
CA ALA A 32 1.80 2.28 2.18
C ALA A 32 0.90 2.11 0.95
N HIS A 33 1.35 1.32 -0.01
CA HIS A 33 0.58 0.97 -1.21
C HIS A 33 0.50 -0.54 -1.39
N ALA A 34 -0.52 -1.02 -2.10
CA ALA A 34 -0.64 -2.40 -2.56
C ALA A 34 -1.48 -2.48 -3.84
N ALA A 35 -0.99 -3.23 -4.83
CA ALA A 35 -1.59 -3.34 -6.17
C ALA A 35 -1.38 -4.72 -6.81
N GLU A 36 -1.04 -5.73 -6.00
CA GLU A 36 -0.68 -7.06 -6.49
C GLU A 36 -1.92 -7.87 -6.88
N ASP A 37 -3.01 -7.76 -6.11
CA ASP A 37 -4.22 -8.55 -6.33
C ASP A 37 -5.27 -7.80 -7.16
N ARG A 38 -6.14 -8.55 -7.83
CA ARG A 38 -7.33 -8.02 -8.53
C ARG A 38 -8.42 -7.54 -7.56
N SER A 39 -8.38 -8.00 -6.31
CA SER A 39 -9.33 -7.61 -5.25
C SER A 39 -8.83 -6.43 -4.45
N GLN A 40 -9.61 -5.34 -4.43
CA GLN A 40 -9.36 -4.18 -3.58
C GLN A 40 -9.27 -4.54 -2.09
N HIS A 41 -10.02 -5.56 -1.64
CA HIS A 41 -10.05 -5.95 -0.23
C HIS A 41 -8.74 -6.62 0.18
N LYS A 42 -8.22 -7.51 -0.68
CA LYS A 42 -6.91 -8.12 -0.48
C LYS A 42 -5.79 -7.07 -0.51
N ASN A 43 -5.85 -6.13 -1.46
CA ASN A 43 -4.88 -5.03 -1.51
C ASN A 43 -5.00 -4.12 -0.27
N ARG A 44 -6.19 -3.86 0.27
CA ARG A 44 -6.36 -3.12 1.52
C ARG A 44 -5.69 -3.84 2.69
N ALA A 45 -5.87 -5.15 2.82
CA ALA A 45 -5.24 -5.95 3.87
C ALA A 45 -3.71 -5.92 3.75
N SER A 46 -3.17 -6.10 2.53
CA SER A 46 -1.74 -5.99 2.24
C SER A 46 -1.17 -4.61 2.56
N ALA A 47 -1.85 -3.53 2.13
CA ALA A 47 -1.43 -2.15 2.41
C ALA A 47 -1.44 -1.85 3.91
N LEU A 48 -2.42 -2.38 4.65
CA LEU A 48 -2.50 -2.20 6.11
C LEU A 48 -1.35 -2.93 6.82
N SER A 49 -1.04 -4.16 6.41
CA SER A 49 0.09 -4.93 6.95
C SER A 49 1.41 -4.16 6.74
N ARG A 50 1.66 -3.68 5.50
CA ARG A 50 2.82 -2.85 5.18
C ARG A 50 2.87 -1.56 6.00
N LEU A 51 1.74 -0.86 6.16
CA LEU A 51 1.69 0.38 6.94
C LEU A 51 2.09 0.15 8.40
N ARG A 52 1.66 -0.96 9.01
CA ARG A 52 2.03 -1.31 10.40
C ARG A 52 3.53 -1.55 10.52
N THR A 53 4.13 -2.30 9.59
CA THR A 53 5.58 -2.53 9.55
C THR A 53 6.35 -1.22 9.38
N LEU A 54 5.94 -0.37 8.43
CA LEU A 54 6.57 0.94 8.21
C LEU A 54 6.45 1.84 9.44
N LEU A 55 5.32 1.86 10.14
CA LEU A 55 5.18 2.61 11.38
C LEU A 55 6.08 2.07 12.49
N ALA A 56 6.21 0.74 12.61
CA ALA A 56 7.12 0.15 13.57
C ALA A 56 8.57 0.54 13.29
N LEU A 57 9.02 0.44 12.04
CA LEU A 57 10.40 0.75 11.65
C LEU A 57 10.72 2.25 11.69
N ASN A 58 9.81 3.12 11.27
CA ASN A 58 10.10 4.55 11.09
C ASN A 58 9.72 5.42 12.29
N VAL A 59 8.80 4.96 13.15
CA VAL A 59 8.24 5.80 14.23
C VAL A 59 8.59 5.24 15.61
N ARG A 60 8.64 3.93 15.79
CA ARG A 60 8.88 3.35 17.13
C ARG A 60 10.36 3.27 17.50
N SER A 61 11.26 3.10 16.54
CA SER A 61 12.69 2.97 16.83
C SER A 61 13.49 3.43 15.62
N SER A 62 14.45 4.35 15.81
CA SER A 62 15.51 4.55 14.81
C SER A 62 16.41 3.31 14.81
N VAL A 63 16.01 2.27 14.07
CA VAL A 63 16.89 1.12 13.85
C VAL A 63 17.98 1.60 12.90
N LYS A 64 19.16 1.91 13.44
CA LYS A 64 20.38 2.01 12.62
C LYS A 64 20.67 0.59 12.13
N LEU A 65 20.33 0.33 10.88
CA LEU A 65 20.80 -0.84 10.14
C LEU A 65 22.12 -0.39 9.51
N ASP A 66 23.21 -0.58 10.25
CA ASP A 66 24.56 -0.52 9.70
C ASP A 66 24.84 -1.78 8.86
#